data_AF-S9QQB7-F1
#
_entry.id   AF-S9QQB7-F1
#
_cell.length_a   1.000
_cell.length_b   1.000
_cell.length_c   1.000
_cell.angle_alpha   90.00
_cell.angle_beta   90.00
_cell.angle_gamma   90.00
#
_symmetry.space_group_name_H-M   'P 1'
#
loop_
_entity.id
_entity.type
_entity.pdbx_description
1 polymer ?
#
loop_
_entity_poly.entity_id
_entity_poly.type
_entity_poly.pdbx_seq_one_letter_code
_entity_poly.pdbx_strand_id
1 'polypeptide(L)' 'MPMGKQVTIRQTYRQWTGKIVYHCHILPHEDTGMMQNMLILDPAQARGHGTHEKG' A
#
# COMPACT_ATOMS: atom_id res chain seq x y z
N MET A 1 2.96 11.69 -10.47
CA MET A 1 3.29 12.33 -9.19
C MET A 1 4.14 13.56 -9.50
N PRO A 2 3.70 14.80 -9.21
CA PRO A 2 4.51 15.99 -9.48
C PRO A 2 5.76 16.01 -8.59
N MET A 3 6.89 16.46 -9.14
CA MET A 3 8.13 16.59 -8.35
C MET A 3 7.95 17.56 -7.18
N GLY A 4 8.47 17.18 -6.01
CA GLY A 4 8.46 18.00 -4.80
C GLY A 4 7.07 18.22 -4.19
N LYS A 5 6.03 17.50 -4.64
CA LYS A 5 4.67 17.58 -4.09
C LYS A 5 4.28 16.27 -3.42
N GLN A 6 3.52 16.40 -2.34
CA GLN A 6 2.86 15.27 -1.69
C GLN A 6 1.43 15.14 -2.22
N VAL A 7 0.98 13.92 -2.45
CA VAL A 7 -0.38 13.60 -2.92
C VAL A 7 -1.03 12.69 -1.90
N THR A 8 -2.22 13.04 -1.43
CA THR A 8 -3.03 12.19 -0.54
C THR A 8 -4.08 11.44 -1.37
N ILE A 9 -4.13 10.12 -1.21
CA ILE A 9 -5.08 9.23 -1.88
C ILE A 9 -5.93 8.55 -0.80
N ARG A 10 -7.24 8.45 -1.01
CA ARG A 10 -8.17 7.72 -0.14
C ARG A 10 -8.88 6.64 -0.95
N GLN A 11 -8.74 5.38 -0.56
CA GLN A 11 -9.37 4.24 -1.22
C GLN A 11 -10.02 3.30 -0.20
N THR A 12 -11.06 2.59 -0.63
CA THR A 12 -11.73 1.55 0.16
C THR A 12 -11.73 0.24 -0.62
N TYR A 13 -11.17 -0.81 -0.05
CA TYR A 13 -11.18 -2.17 -0.61
C TYR A 13 -12.44 -2.90 -0.16
N ARG A 14 -13.27 -3.37 -1.10
CA ARG A 14 -14.64 -3.83 -0.80
C ARG A 14 -14.86 -5.34 -0.86
N GLN A 15 -14.17 -6.05 -1.75
CA GLN A 15 -14.55 -7.42 -2.09
C GLN A 15 -13.45 -8.45 -1.85
N TRP A 16 -12.19 -8.10 -2.08
CA TRP A 16 -11.10 -9.07 -2.06
C TRP A 16 -10.01 -8.67 -1.07
N THR A 17 -9.61 -9.64 -0.25
CA THR A 17 -8.42 -9.60 0.60
C THR A 17 -7.23 -10.20 -0.15
N GLY A 18 -6.01 -9.93 0.30
CA GLY A 18 -4.80 -10.55 -0.23
C GLY A 18 -3.69 -9.56 -0.58
N LYS A 19 -2.62 -10.08 -1.16
CA LYS A 19 -1.45 -9.31 -1.56
C LYS A 19 -1.71 -8.62 -2.90
N ILE A 20 -1.42 -7.33 -2.96
CA ILE A 20 -1.39 -6.52 -4.18
C ILE A 20 -0.06 -5.79 -4.27
N VAL A 21 0.20 -5.17 -5.43
CA VAL A 21 1.37 -4.32 -5.64
C VAL A 21 0.96 -2.85 -5.72
N TYR A 22 1.84 -2.00 -5.23
CA TYR A 22 1.80 -0.56 -5.46
C TYR A 22 3.16 -0.10 -5.92
N HIS A 23 3.21 0.54 -7.09
CA HIS A 23 4.46 0.87 -7.74
C HIS A 23 4.36 2.14 -8.58
N CYS A 24 5.51 2.66 -8.97
CA CYS A 24 5.59 3.66 -10.02
C CYS A 24 5.22 2.99 -11.35
N HIS A 25 4.35 3.60 -12.16
CA HIS A 25 4.00 3.04 -13.48
C HIS A 25 5.00 3.45 -14.59
N ILE A 26 6.23 3.79 -14.20
CA ILE A 26 7.35 4.05 -15.09
C ILE A 26 8.20 2.78 -15.08
N LEU A 27 8.25 2.05 -16.19
CA LEU A 27 8.84 0.70 -16.24
C LEU A 27 10.28 0.64 -15.67
N PRO A 28 11.22 1.53 -16.07
CA PRO A 28 12.55 1.50 -15.47
C PRO A 28 12.57 1.74 -13.95
N HIS A 29 11.56 2.40 -13.40
CA HIS A 29 11.45 2.64 -11.96
C HIS A 29 10.86 1.44 -11.22
N GLU A 30 9.82 0.78 -11.76
CA GLU A 30 9.25 -0.41 -11.12
C GLU A 30 10.23 -1.59 -11.15
N ASP A 31 10.90 -1.80 -12.28
CA ASP A 31 11.86 -2.90 -12.47
C ASP A 31 13.10 -2.73 -11.58
N THR A 32 13.42 -1.49 -11.20
CA THR A 32 14.54 -1.16 -10.30
C THR A 32 14.14 -1.03 -8.83
N GLY A 33 12.90 -1.41 -8.48
CA GLY A 33 12.48 -1.57 -7.10
C GLY A 33 11.55 -0.48 -6.56
N MET A 34 11.03 0.43 -7.38
CA MET A 34 9.92 1.30 -6.98
C MET A 34 8.58 0.56 -6.97
N MET A 35 8.55 -0.63 -6.36
CA MET A 35 7.40 -1.50 -6.18
C MET A 35 7.35 -2.01 -4.74
N GLN A 36 6.15 -2.07 -4.17
CA GLN A 36 5.92 -2.53 -2.81
C GLN A 36 4.71 -3.47 -2.74
N ASN A 37 4.80 -4.51 -1.91
CA ASN A 37 3.65 -5.33 -1.58
C ASN A 37 2.76 -4.63 -0.55
N MET A 38 1.45 -4.69 -0.76
CA MET A 38 0.46 -4.29 0.23
C MET A 38 -0.47 -5.47 0.50
N LEU A 39 -0.78 -5.71 1.77
CA LEU A 39 -1.70 -6.77 2.18
C LEU A 39 -3.03 -6.15 2.60
N ILE A 40 -4.09 -6.47 1.86
CA ILE A 40 -5.46 -6.13 2.25
C ILE A 40 -5.94 -7.25 3.17
N LEU A 41 -6.20 -6.89 4.43
CA LEU A 41 -6.69 -7.81 5.45
C LEU A 41 -8.21 -7.78 5.53
N ASP A 42 -8.80 -8.91 5.92
CA ASP A 42 -10.14 -8.91 6.48
C ASP A 42 -10.14 -8.10 7.80
N PRO A 43 -11.19 -7.32 8.10
CA PRO A 43 -11.28 -6.57 9.34
C PRO A 43 -11.06 -7.42 10.61
N ALA A 44 -11.43 -8.70 10.62
CA ALA A 44 -11.18 -9.61 11.73
C ALA A 44 -9.68 -9.90 11.91
N GLN A 45 -8.92 -9.98 10.82
CA GLN A 45 -7.48 -10.24 10.82
C GLN A 45 -6.67 -8.98 11.16
N ALA A 46 -7.19 -7.80 10.80
CA ALA A 46 -6.56 -6.51 11.11
C ALA A 46 -6.38 -6.29 12.62
N ARG A 47 -7.25 -6.86 13.47
CA ARG A 47 -7.17 -6.71 14.93
C ARG A 47 -5.97 -7.41 15.58
N GLY A 48 -5.33 -8.35 14.90
CA GLY A 48 -4.11 -9.02 15.36
C GLY A 48 -2.82 -8.46 14.74
N HIS A 49 -2.92 -7.53 13.79
CA HIS A 49 -1.79 -7.02 13.00
C HIS A 49 -1.41 -5.59 13.43
N GLY A 50 -1.03 -5.46 14.71
CA GLY A 50 -0.22 -4.34 15.22
C GLY A 50 -0.93 -3.00 15.40
N THR A 51 -1.38 -2.74 16.62
CA THR A 51 -1.21 -1.41 17.22
C THR A 51 0.29 -1.14 17.33
N HIS A 52 0.86 -0.34 16.43
CA HIS A 52 2.15 0.30 16.71
C HIS A 52 1.90 1.31 17.85
N GLU A 53 2.04 0.87 19.10
CA GLU A 53 2.20 1.77 20.24
C GLU A 53 3.44 2.63 19.97
N LYS A 54 3.20 3.94 19.87
CA LYS A 54 4.23 4.97 19.89
C LYS A 54 4.80 4.99 21.32
N GLY A 55 6.04 4.52 21.47
CA GLY A 55 6.93 5.03 22.53
C GLY A 55 7.40 6.43 22.18
#